data_AF-A0A5E6URY7-F1
#
_entry.id   AF-A0A5E6URY7-F1
#
_cell.length_a   1.000
_cell.length_b   1.000
_cell.length_c   1.000
_cell.angle_alpha   90.00
_cell.angle_beta   90.00
_cell.angle_gamma   90.00
#
_symmetry.space_group_name_H-M   'P 1'
#
loop_
_entity.id
_entity.type
_entity.pdbx_description
1 polymer ?
#
loop_
_entity_poly.entity_id
_entity_poly.type
_entity_poly.pdbx_seq_one_letter_code
_entity_poly.pdbx_strand_id
1 'polypeptide(L)'
;MPIPWRMIGILLLAAGAFATAWQFQDWRYGRQLAEQARLNAEFFNQQNVAAASAQQAEQDKRLALEQRLATSEQTHYRALSDAQRDQDRLRDRLATADVRLSVLLDASDTAAGCNMPAATGASGVDHATVRARLDPAHAQRIIAITDTGDRGLIALQACQAYVRALAPEHFE
;
A
#
# COMPACT_ATOMS: atom_id res chain seq x y z
N MET A 1 57.93 7.44 71.72
CA MET A 1 58.67 8.69 71.43
C MET A 1 57.66 9.71 70.91
N PRO A 2 57.46 10.88 71.56
CA PRO A 2 56.48 11.85 71.10
C PRO A 2 56.97 12.55 69.83
N ILE A 3 56.12 12.58 68.80
CA ILE A 3 56.42 13.26 67.54
C ILE A 3 56.55 14.76 67.85
N PRO A 4 57.71 15.40 67.55
CA PRO A 4 57.89 16.81 67.84
C PRO A 4 56.94 17.65 66.98
N TRP A 5 56.24 18.62 67.59
CA TRP A 5 55.23 19.49 66.97
C TRP A 5 55.68 20.12 65.64
N ARG A 6 56.98 20.39 65.49
CA ARG A 6 57.58 20.92 64.25
C ARG A 6 57.44 19.95 63.07
N MET A 7 57.49 18.64 63.29
CA MET A 7 57.27 17.62 62.27
C MET A 7 55.80 17.56 61.84
N ILE A 8 54.86 17.78 62.76
CA ILE A 8 53.43 17.87 62.44
C ILE A 8 53.17 19.07 61.54
N GLY A 9 53.76 20.24 61.85
CA GLY A 9 53.64 21.44 61.02
C GLY A 9 54.21 21.27 59.60
N ILE A 10 55.38 20.61 59.47
CA ILE A 10 55.98 20.33 58.17
C ILE A 10 55.12 19.36 57.36
N LEU A 11 54.55 18.34 57.99
CA LEU A 11 53.71 17.34 57.32
C LEU A 11 52.39 17.95 56.83
N LEU A 12 51.79 18.85 57.60
CA LEU A 12 50.60 19.61 57.18
C LEU A 12 50.91 20.54 55.99
N LEU A 13 52.06 21.22 56.00
CA LEU A 13 52.48 22.06 54.88
C LEU A 13 52.75 21.24 53.60
N ALA A 14 53.42 20.10 53.74
CA ALA A 14 53.67 19.20 52.62
C ALA A 14 52.36 18.64 52.04
N ALA A 15 51.42 18.24 52.90
CA ALA A 15 50.10 17.78 52.47
C ALA A 15 49.29 18.88 51.76
N GLY A 16 49.35 20.12 52.26
CA GLY A 16 48.70 21.27 51.63
C GLY A 16 49.26 21.58 50.25
N ALA A 17 50.60 21.58 50.09
CA ALA A 17 51.26 21.79 48.80
C ALA A 17 50.97 20.66 47.80
N PHE A 18 50.88 19.41 48.26
CA PHE A 18 50.52 18.28 47.43
C PHE A 18 49.05 18.35 46.96
N ALA A 19 48.13 18.73 47.84
CA ALA A 19 46.73 18.89 47.51
C ALA A 19 46.50 20.00 46.47
N THR A 20 47.18 21.15 46.61
CA THR A 20 47.06 22.26 45.65
C THR A 20 47.70 21.93 44.31
N ALA A 21 48.85 21.24 44.29
CA ALA A 21 49.47 20.76 43.06
C ALA A 21 48.58 19.76 42.31
N TRP A 22 47.92 18.85 43.04
CA TRP A 22 46.99 17.88 42.46
C TRP A 22 45.75 18.54 41.85
N GLN A 23 45.16 19.53 42.55
CA GLN A 23 44.01 20.30 42.04
C GLN A 23 44.32 21.03 40.73
N PHE A 24 45.51 21.62 40.63
CA PHE A 24 45.94 22.30 39.40
C PHE A 24 46.15 21.31 38.24
N GLN A 25 46.69 20.12 38.56
CA GLN A 25 46.93 19.07 37.58
C GLN A 25 45.62 18.45 37.08
N ASP A 26 44.67 18.18 37.98
CA ASP A 26 43.33 17.66 37.67
C ASP A 26 42.54 18.65 36.81
N TRP A 27 42.62 19.96 37.11
CA TRP A 27 41.98 20.98 36.29
C TRP A 27 42.52 21.02 34.85
N ARG A 28 43.84 20.92 34.67
CA ARG A 28 44.46 20.90 33.34
C ARG A 28 44.06 19.65 32.55
N TYR A 29 44.10 18.48 33.17
CA TYR A 29 43.69 17.24 32.53
C TYR A 29 42.19 17.21 32.26
N GLY A 30 41.37 17.70 33.20
CA GLY A 30 39.92 17.84 33.05
C GLY A 30 39.54 18.69 31.83
N ARG A 31 40.27 19.79 31.55
CA ARG A 31 40.06 20.56 30.32
C ARG A 31 40.35 19.73 29.06
N GLN A 32 41.47 19.00 29.04
CA GLN A 32 41.83 18.17 27.88
C GLN A 32 40.83 17.03 27.67
N LEU A 33 40.36 16.41 28.75
CA LEU A 33 39.32 15.38 28.72
C LEU A 33 37.99 15.96 28.23
N ALA A 34 37.60 17.15 28.69
CA ALA A 34 36.38 17.81 28.25
C ALA A 34 36.41 18.16 26.76
N GLU A 35 37.57 18.60 26.26
CA GLU A 35 37.76 18.94 24.85
C GLU A 35 37.74 17.68 23.96
N GLN A 36 38.38 16.59 24.38
CA GLN A 36 38.28 15.30 23.69
C GLN A 36 36.87 14.73 23.74
N ALA A 37 36.20 14.79 24.89
CA ALA A 37 34.82 14.33 25.04
C ALA A 37 33.88 15.12 24.11
N ARG A 38 34.11 16.44 23.97
CA ARG A 38 33.35 17.29 23.07
C ARG A 38 33.59 16.93 21.61
N LEU A 39 34.83 16.78 21.16
CA LEU A 39 35.14 16.36 19.79
C LEU A 39 34.55 14.99 19.45
N ASN A 40 34.64 14.05 20.39
CA ASN A 40 34.06 12.72 20.22
C ASN A 40 32.52 12.77 20.17
N ALA A 41 31.89 13.57 21.04
CA ALA A 41 30.45 13.79 21.02
C ALA A 41 29.99 14.47 19.72
N GLU A 42 30.74 15.46 19.22
CA GLU A 42 30.47 16.12 17.93
C GLU A 42 30.59 15.12 16.77
N PHE A 43 31.61 14.27 16.77
CA PHE A 43 31.79 13.23 15.75
C PHE A 43 30.66 12.19 15.77
N PHE A 44 30.31 11.67 16.95
CA PHE A 44 29.16 10.76 17.08
C PHE A 44 27.85 11.43 16.70
N ASN A 45 27.65 12.69 17.04
CA ASN A 45 26.46 13.44 16.65
C ASN A 45 26.38 13.59 15.11
N GLN A 46 27.49 13.92 14.45
CA GLN A 46 27.54 13.97 12.98
C GLN A 46 27.19 12.63 12.34
N GLN A 47 27.73 11.52 12.85
CA GLN A 47 27.39 10.18 12.37
C GLN A 47 25.92 9.84 12.63
N ASN A 48 25.41 10.15 13.82
CA ASN A 48 24.02 9.89 14.17
C ASN A 48 23.05 10.71 13.32
N VAL A 49 23.37 11.97 13.02
CA VAL A 49 22.57 12.82 12.12
C VAL A 49 22.61 12.27 10.69
N ALA A 50 23.78 11.85 10.20
CA ALA A 50 23.90 11.23 8.88
C ALA A 50 23.09 9.92 8.81
N ALA A 51 23.22 9.04 9.80
CA ALA A 51 22.47 7.79 9.90
C ALA A 51 20.96 8.03 10.04
N ALA A 52 20.55 9.01 10.86
CA ALA A 52 19.14 9.38 11.01
C ALA A 52 18.55 9.93 9.71
N SER A 53 19.31 10.76 8.97
CA SER A 53 18.86 11.29 7.68
C SER A 53 18.73 10.18 6.62
N ALA A 54 19.65 9.21 6.60
CA ALA A 54 19.56 8.04 5.72
C ALA A 54 18.35 7.17 6.09
N GLN A 55 18.12 6.94 7.38
CA GLN A 55 16.98 6.18 7.87
C GLN A 55 15.66 6.89 7.56
N GLN A 56 15.60 8.22 7.68
CA GLN A 56 14.42 9.01 7.34
C GLN A 56 14.11 8.90 5.85
N ALA A 57 15.12 9.00 4.97
CA ALA A 57 14.92 8.82 3.53
C ALA A 57 14.40 7.41 3.18
N GLU A 58 14.82 6.37 3.90
CA GLU A 58 14.25 5.02 3.74
C GLU A 58 12.81 4.93 4.24
N GLN A 59 12.48 5.55 5.38
CA GLN A 59 11.12 5.59 5.91
C GLN A 59 10.17 6.33 4.97
N ASP A 60 10.58 7.48 4.44
CA ASP A 60 9.79 8.27 3.50
C ASP A 60 9.51 7.46 2.22
N LYS A 61 10.51 6.71 1.72
CA LYS A 61 10.31 5.78 0.60
C LYS A 61 9.30 4.69 0.94
N ARG A 62 9.39 4.09 2.13
CA ARG A 62 8.44 3.06 2.58
C ARG A 62 7.02 3.63 2.67
N LEU A 63 6.84 4.78 3.30
CA LEU A 63 5.54 5.45 3.43
C LEU A 63 4.96 5.81 2.06
N ALA A 64 5.78 6.32 1.14
CA ALA A 64 5.33 6.63 -0.21
C ALA A 64 4.88 5.37 -0.98
N LEU A 65 5.60 4.25 -0.83
CA LEU A 65 5.21 2.97 -1.41
C LEU A 65 3.93 2.43 -0.77
N GLU A 66 3.82 2.45 0.56
CA GLU A 66 2.63 2.03 1.30
C GLU A 66 1.40 2.85 0.89
N GLN A 67 1.53 4.17 0.73
CA GLN A 67 0.43 5.03 0.31
C GLN A 67 -0.02 4.73 -1.12
N ARG A 68 0.93 4.48 -2.04
CA ARG A 68 0.62 4.05 -3.42
C ARG A 68 -0.08 2.70 -3.44
N LEU A 69 0.40 1.75 -2.64
CA LEU A 69 -0.18 0.42 -2.51
C LEU A 69 -1.61 0.50 -1.97
N ALA A 70 -1.81 1.21 -0.86
CA ALA A 70 -3.12 1.37 -0.22
C ALA A 70 -4.14 2.05 -1.15
N THR A 71 -3.71 3.05 -1.93
CA THR A 71 -4.60 3.74 -2.89
C THR A 71 -5.00 2.81 -4.05
N SER A 72 -4.05 2.01 -4.55
CA SER A 72 -4.33 1.01 -5.59
C SER A 72 -5.25 -0.09 -5.07
N GLU A 73 -4.93 -0.68 -3.92
CA GLU A 73 -5.74 -1.73 -3.27
C GLU A 73 -7.16 -1.26 -2.96
N GLN A 74 -7.32 -0.05 -2.42
CA GLN A 74 -8.64 0.49 -2.13
C GLN A 74 -9.50 0.63 -3.41
N THR A 75 -8.90 1.08 -4.52
CA THR A 75 -9.60 1.20 -5.80
C THR A 75 -10.03 -0.17 -6.32
N HIS A 76 -9.12 -1.15 -6.33
CA HIS A 76 -9.42 -2.51 -6.80
C HIS A 76 -10.44 -3.23 -5.91
N TYR A 77 -10.35 -3.06 -4.59
CA TYR A 77 -11.30 -3.64 -3.65
C TYR A 77 -12.71 -3.07 -3.82
N ARG A 78 -12.82 -1.75 -4.00
CA ARG A 78 -14.11 -1.10 -4.29
C ARG A 78 -14.70 -1.62 -5.61
N ALA A 79 -13.91 -1.64 -6.68
CA ALA A 79 -14.35 -2.14 -7.97
C ALA A 79 -14.85 -3.60 -7.90
N LEU A 80 -14.12 -4.46 -7.18
CA LEU A 80 -14.53 -5.86 -6.98
C LEU A 80 -15.81 -5.97 -6.14
N SER A 81 -15.96 -5.17 -5.09
CA SER A 81 -17.16 -5.16 -4.24
C SER A 81 -18.39 -4.62 -4.98
N ASP A 82 -18.21 -3.56 -5.78
CA ASP A 82 -19.28 -2.97 -6.58
C ASP A 82 -19.73 -3.95 -7.68
N ALA A 83 -18.78 -4.57 -8.40
CA ALA A 83 -19.08 -5.60 -9.39
C ALA A 83 -19.85 -6.78 -8.77
N GLN A 84 -19.44 -7.28 -7.60
CA GLN A 84 -20.16 -8.33 -6.89
C GLN A 84 -21.59 -7.93 -6.51
N ARG A 85 -21.79 -6.71 -6.00
CA ARG A 85 -23.13 -6.23 -5.61
C ARG A 85 -24.06 -6.08 -6.82
N ASP A 86 -23.56 -5.55 -7.93
CA ASP A 86 -24.35 -5.40 -9.16
C ASP A 86 -24.71 -6.77 -9.76
N GLN A 87 -23.77 -7.72 -9.71
CA GLN A 87 -23.98 -9.11 -10.11
C GLN A 87 -25.08 -9.79 -9.30
N ASP A 88 -25.00 -9.72 -7.97
CA ASP A 88 -25.99 -10.34 -7.07
C ASP A 88 -27.37 -9.74 -7.30
N ARG A 89 -27.44 -8.42 -7.49
CA ARG A 89 -28.68 -7.72 -7.84
C ARG A 89 -29.26 -8.18 -9.19
N LEU A 90 -28.42 -8.39 -10.21
CA LEU A 90 -28.86 -8.90 -11.50
C LEU A 90 -29.36 -10.35 -11.40
N ARG A 91 -28.68 -11.21 -10.63
CA ARG A 91 -29.09 -12.60 -10.41
C ARG A 91 -30.44 -12.67 -9.70
N ASP A 92 -30.65 -11.84 -8.68
CA ASP A 92 -31.93 -11.76 -7.96
C ASP A 92 -33.07 -11.29 -8.88
N ARG A 93 -32.83 -10.28 -9.71
CA ARG A 93 -33.81 -9.78 -10.70
C ARG A 93 -34.13 -10.78 -11.81
N LEU A 94 -33.16 -11.60 -12.20
CA LEU A 94 -33.38 -12.69 -13.15
C LEU A 94 -34.16 -13.85 -12.52
N ALA A 95 -33.89 -14.17 -11.24
CA ALA A 95 -34.60 -15.21 -10.50
C ALA A 95 -36.06 -14.81 -10.22
N THR A 96 -36.30 -13.54 -9.90
CA THR A 96 -37.65 -12.97 -9.70
C THR A 96 -38.38 -12.67 -11.01
N ALA A 97 -37.76 -12.97 -12.16
CA ALA A 97 -38.28 -12.76 -13.52
C ALA A 97 -38.63 -11.30 -13.88
N ASP A 98 -38.14 -10.34 -13.08
CA ASP A 98 -38.25 -8.89 -13.28
C ASP A 98 -37.45 -8.44 -14.52
N VAL A 99 -36.27 -9.04 -14.72
CA VAL A 99 -35.43 -8.84 -15.91
C VAL A 99 -35.34 -10.15 -16.71
N ARG A 100 -35.33 -10.06 -18.04
CA ARG A 100 -35.32 -11.22 -18.97
C ARG A 100 -34.27 -10.99 -20.05
N LEU A 101 -33.40 -11.98 -20.28
CA LEU A 101 -32.42 -11.92 -21.36
C LEU A 101 -33.09 -12.27 -22.70
N SER A 102 -32.92 -11.41 -23.70
CA SER A 102 -33.37 -11.64 -25.07
C SER A 102 -32.21 -11.55 -26.04
N VAL A 103 -32.08 -12.52 -26.94
CA VAL A 103 -31.09 -12.52 -28.01
C VAL A 103 -31.78 -12.12 -29.31
N LEU A 104 -31.14 -11.23 -30.07
CA LEU A 104 -31.58 -10.86 -31.42
C LEU A 104 -31.20 -12.01 -32.36
N LEU A 105 -32.19 -12.55 -33.08
CA LEU A 105 -31.94 -13.51 -34.16
C LEU A 105 -31.88 -12.75 -35.47
N ASP A 106 -30.90 -13.12 -36.28
CA ASP A 106 -30.94 -12.83 -37.70
C ASP A 106 -32.13 -13.58 -38.30
N ALA A 107 -32.99 -12.85 -39.03
CA ALA A 107 -34.19 -13.41 -39.64
C ALA A 107 -33.86 -14.57 -40.61
N SER A 108 -32.63 -14.57 -41.13
CA SER A 108 -32.06 -15.56 -42.04
C SER A 108 -31.86 -16.95 -41.42
N ASP A 109 -31.72 -17.04 -40.09
CA ASP A 109 -31.29 -18.25 -39.37
C ASP A 109 -32.40 -18.86 -38.50
N THR A 110 -33.63 -18.35 -38.63
CA THR A 110 -34.78 -18.92 -37.93
C THR A 110 -35.17 -20.27 -38.55
N ALA A 111 -34.87 -21.35 -37.84
CA ALA A 111 -35.36 -22.69 -38.17
C ALA A 111 -36.89 -22.62 -38.42
N ALA A 112 -37.30 -23.15 -39.57
CA ALA A 112 -38.61 -23.02 -40.21
C ALA A 112 -39.83 -23.59 -39.43
N GLY A 113 -39.78 -23.68 -38.10
CA GLY A 113 -40.78 -24.34 -37.27
C GLY A 113 -41.79 -23.44 -36.56
N CYS A 114 -41.54 -22.14 -36.40
CA CYS A 114 -42.42 -21.24 -35.62
C CYS A 114 -42.62 -19.84 -36.24
N ASN A 115 -42.35 -19.65 -37.54
CA ASN A 115 -42.67 -18.40 -38.21
C ASN A 115 -44.17 -18.36 -38.48
N MET A 116 -44.91 -17.61 -37.66
CA MET A 116 -46.29 -17.25 -37.96
C MET A 116 -46.30 -16.41 -39.25
N PRO A 117 -47.20 -16.66 -40.23
CA PRO A 117 -47.21 -15.90 -41.47
C PRO A 117 -47.37 -14.41 -41.18
N ALA A 118 -46.48 -13.58 -41.74
CA ALA A 118 -46.59 -12.13 -41.64
C ALA A 118 -47.94 -11.69 -42.22
N ALA A 119 -48.77 -11.03 -41.41
CA ALA A 119 -49.99 -10.41 -41.88
C ALA A 119 -49.62 -9.35 -42.94
N THR A 120 -50.11 -9.54 -44.17
CA THR A 120 -50.07 -8.53 -45.22
C THR A 120 -50.90 -7.32 -44.78
N GLY A 121 -50.25 -6.32 -44.22
CA GLY A 121 -50.91 -5.06 -43.87
C GLY A 121 -50.00 -4.07 -43.14
N ALA A 122 -49.94 -2.85 -43.69
CA ALA A 122 -49.21 -1.67 -43.24
C ALA A 122 -47.69 -1.64 -43.52
N SER A 123 -47.36 -0.98 -44.62
CA SER A 123 -46.06 -0.37 -44.87
C SER A 123 -45.60 0.47 -43.67
N GLY A 124 -44.39 0.24 -43.17
CA GLY A 124 -43.70 1.19 -42.30
C GLY A 124 -43.54 0.81 -40.83
N VAL A 125 -43.40 -0.48 -40.51
CA VAL A 125 -42.71 -0.89 -39.28
C VAL A 125 -41.52 -1.71 -39.73
N ASP A 126 -40.31 -1.18 -39.54
CA ASP A 126 -39.07 -1.93 -39.75
C ASP A 126 -39.22 -3.30 -39.08
N HIS A 127 -38.85 -4.37 -39.77
CA HIS A 127 -38.93 -5.72 -39.20
C HIS A 127 -38.17 -5.70 -37.87
N ALA A 128 -38.91 -5.61 -36.77
CA ALA A 128 -38.35 -5.63 -35.44
C ALA A 128 -37.64 -6.98 -35.32
N THR A 129 -36.31 -6.94 -35.42
CA THR A 129 -35.38 -8.06 -35.28
C THR A 129 -35.96 -9.08 -34.31
N VAL A 130 -36.27 -10.27 -34.81
CA VAL A 130 -36.94 -11.33 -34.05
C VAL A 130 -36.08 -11.60 -32.80
N ARG A 131 -36.66 -11.47 -31.61
CA ARG A 131 -35.95 -11.72 -30.34
C ARG A 131 -36.40 -13.05 -29.76
N ALA A 132 -35.50 -14.02 -29.63
CA ALA A 132 -35.78 -15.21 -28.83
C ALA A 132 -35.43 -14.92 -27.38
N ARG A 133 -36.33 -15.36 -26.51
CA ARG A 133 -36.11 -15.30 -25.08
C ARG A 133 -35.26 -16.49 -24.66
N LEU A 134 -34.21 -16.22 -23.89
CA LEU A 134 -33.37 -17.26 -23.34
C LEU A 134 -34.02 -17.88 -22.10
N ASP A 135 -33.91 -19.20 -21.97
CA ASP A 135 -34.34 -19.93 -20.77
C ASP A 135 -33.63 -19.37 -19.52
N PRO A 136 -34.35 -19.08 -18.40
CA PRO A 136 -33.76 -18.50 -17.20
C PRO A 136 -32.55 -19.28 -16.66
N ALA A 137 -32.57 -20.62 -16.72
CA ALA A 137 -31.44 -21.44 -16.25
C ALA A 137 -30.21 -21.34 -17.17
N HIS A 138 -30.41 -21.14 -18.48
CA HIS A 138 -29.32 -20.83 -19.41
C HIS A 138 -28.80 -19.40 -19.26
N ALA A 139 -29.70 -18.42 -19.09
CA ALA A 139 -29.30 -17.02 -18.86
C ALA A 139 -28.45 -16.86 -17.59
N GLN A 140 -28.83 -17.53 -16.50
CA GLN A 140 -28.06 -17.55 -15.25
C GLN A 140 -26.66 -18.15 -15.43
N ARG A 141 -26.51 -19.22 -16.22
CA ARG A 141 -25.20 -19.84 -16.50
C ARG A 141 -24.29 -18.93 -17.31
N ILE A 142 -24.81 -18.25 -18.33
CA ILE A 142 -24.03 -17.29 -19.14
C ILE A 142 -23.48 -16.17 -18.23
N ILE A 143 -24.34 -15.61 -17.38
CA ILE A 143 -23.95 -14.51 -16.47
C ILE A 143 -22.93 -14.97 -15.42
N ALA A 144 -23.04 -16.21 -14.93
CA ALA A 144 -22.05 -16.75 -13.99
C ALA A 144 -20.67 -16.97 -14.64
N ILE A 145 -20.62 -17.26 -15.94
CA ILE A 145 -19.36 -17.38 -16.68
C ILE A 145 -18.73 -15.99 -16.84
N THR A 146 -19.51 -14.98 -17.26
CA THR A 146 -18.99 -13.61 -17.40
C THR A 146 -18.53 -13.02 -16.07
N ASP A 147 -19.28 -13.25 -14.98
CA ASP A 147 -18.88 -12.90 -13.60
C ASP A 147 -17.49 -13.42 -13.22
N THR A 148 -17.25 -14.69 -13.51
CA THR A 148 -15.98 -15.34 -13.17
C THR A 148 -14.85 -14.77 -14.03
N GLY A 149 -15.13 -14.45 -15.29
CA GLY A 149 -14.21 -13.75 -16.18
C GLY A 149 -13.87 -12.34 -15.68
N ASP A 150 -14.87 -11.54 -15.34
CA ASP A 150 -14.70 -10.15 -14.89
C ASP A 150 -13.92 -10.10 -13.57
N ARG A 151 -14.23 -10.99 -12.61
CA ARG A 151 -13.44 -11.14 -11.38
C ARG A 151 -11.98 -11.51 -11.67
N GLY A 152 -11.75 -12.40 -12.64
CA GLY A 152 -10.41 -12.77 -13.09
C GLY A 152 -9.64 -11.59 -13.70
N LEU A 153 -10.29 -10.78 -14.53
CA LEU A 153 -9.70 -9.58 -15.13
C LEU A 153 -9.39 -8.50 -14.09
N ILE A 154 -10.28 -8.27 -13.13
CA ILE A 154 -10.04 -7.35 -12.01
C ILE A 154 -8.83 -7.82 -11.18
N ALA A 155 -8.74 -9.12 -10.88
CA ALA A 155 -7.61 -9.69 -10.16
C ALA A 155 -6.29 -9.54 -10.93
N LEU A 156 -6.30 -9.79 -12.24
CA LEU A 156 -5.13 -9.59 -13.09
C LEU A 156 -4.69 -8.13 -13.14
N GLN A 157 -5.64 -7.20 -13.25
CA GLN A 157 -5.36 -5.76 -13.23
C GLN A 157 -4.74 -5.33 -11.89
N ALA A 158 -5.24 -5.88 -10.77
CA ALA A 158 -4.64 -5.65 -9.45
C ALA A 158 -3.20 -6.18 -9.37
N CYS A 159 -2.93 -7.39 -9.90
CA CYS A 159 -1.56 -7.92 -9.98
C CYS A 159 -0.65 -7.05 -10.84
N GLN A 160 -1.13 -6.54 -11.98
CA GLN A 160 -0.37 -5.65 -12.84
C GLN A 160 -0.07 -4.31 -12.15
N ALA A 161 -1.05 -3.73 -11.45
CA ALA A 161 -0.86 -2.50 -10.68
C ALA A 161 0.16 -2.69 -9.56
N TYR A 162 0.10 -3.82 -8.85
CA TYR A 162 1.07 -4.20 -7.82
C TYR A 162 2.49 -4.29 -8.38
N VAL A 163 2.69 -5.01 -9.49
CA VAL A 163 4.01 -5.13 -10.13
C VAL A 163 4.54 -3.77 -10.59
N ARG A 164 3.68 -2.91 -11.17
CA ARG A 164 4.06 -1.54 -11.57
C ARG A 164 4.41 -0.65 -10.36
N ALA A 165 3.72 -0.82 -9.24
CA ALA A 165 4.01 -0.08 -8.02
C ALA A 165 5.35 -0.51 -7.39
N LEU A 166 5.74 -1.78 -7.54
CA LEU A 166 7.00 -2.33 -7.06
C LEU A 166 8.21 -2.06 -7.97
N ALA A 167 7.99 -1.87 -9.27
CA ALA A 167 9.04 -1.57 -10.24
C ALA A 167 8.97 -0.12 -10.74
N PRO A 168 9.21 0.89 -9.89
CA PRO A 168 9.47 2.23 -10.39
C PRO A 168 10.90 2.24 -10.95
N GLU A 169 11.01 2.20 -12.28
CA GLU A 169 12.22 2.58 -13.04
C GLU A 169 13.56 1.98 -12.55
N HIS A 170 13.71 0.66 -12.74
CA HIS A 170 15.02 0.00 -12.78
C HIS A 170 15.40 -0.42 -14.21
N PHE A 171 14.97 0.37 -15.19
CA PHE A 171 15.34 0.25 -16.60
C PHE A 171 15.34 1.64 -17.26
N GLU A 172 16.28 2.50 -16.86
CA GLU A 172 17.04 3.39 -17.76
C GLU A 172 18.46 3.54 -17.21
#